data_AF-A0A4U1LCT4-F1
#
_entry.id   AF-A0A4U1LCT4-F1
#
_cell.length_a   1.000
_cell.length_b   1.000
_cell.length_c   1.000
_cell.angle_alpha   90.00
_cell.angle_beta   90.00
_cell.angle_gamma   90.00
#
_symmetry.space_group_name_H-M   'P 1'
#
loop_
_entity.id
_entity.type
_entity.pdbx_description
1 polymer ?
#
loop_
_entity_poly.entity_id
_entity_poly.type
_entity_poly.pdbx_seq_one_letter_code
_entity_poly.pdbx_strand_id
1 'polypeptide(L)'
;MEESKKPPCRKKKYEKVGFEHKLFIIDQIHNGQISINHASQKYGISRSSISYWIKKYSTLEQINTGMAKKDEIKKLKEKIAELEFVKDFQQDVIADMELITGVDMAKKSLPKTLADEIEKKKQDRLKENG
;
A
#
# COMPACT_ATOMS: atom_id res chain seq x y z
N MET A 1 16.37 51.40 13.28
CA MET A 1 15.78 50.07 13.03
C MET A 1 15.18 49.60 14.34
N GLU A 2 13.85 49.63 14.47
CA GLU A 2 13.18 49.13 15.68
C GLU A 2 13.13 47.60 15.64
N GLU A 3 13.70 46.96 16.66
CA GLU A 3 13.62 45.52 16.84
C GLU A 3 12.24 45.12 17.36
N SER A 4 11.42 44.52 16.48
CA SER A 4 10.13 43.96 16.85
C SER A 4 10.32 42.75 17.79
N LYS A 5 10.10 42.94 19.09
CA LYS A 5 10.10 41.85 20.09
C LYS A 5 8.89 40.94 19.85
N LYS A 6 9.14 39.69 19.45
CA LYS A 6 8.11 38.65 19.27
C LYS A 6 7.36 38.43 20.61
N PRO A 7 6.03 38.33 20.61
CA PRO A 7 5.26 38.11 21.83
C PRO A 7 5.67 36.77 22.49
N PRO A 8 5.64 36.66 23.83
CA PRO A 8 6.03 35.45 24.53
C PRO A 8 5.09 34.30 24.15
N CYS A 9 5.64 33.25 23.54
CA CYS A 9 4.91 32.03 23.26
C CYS A 9 4.41 31.42 24.58
N ARG A 10 3.09 31.26 24.74
CA ARG A 10 2.51 30.58 25.91
C ARG A 10 3.05 29.15 25.97
N LYS A 11 3.77 28.81 27.05
CA LYS A 11 4.20 27.44 27.32
C LYS A 11 2.96 26.59 27.54
N LYS A 12 2.75 25.56 26.71
CA LYS A 12 1.68 24.58 26.92
C LYS A 12 1.89 23.91 28.28
N LYS A 13 0.82 23.79 29.08
CA LYS A 13 0.85 23.07 30.34
C LYS A 13 1.15 21.60 30.04
N TYR A 14 2.09 21.01 30.77
CA TYR A 14 2.46 19.62 30.59
C TYR A 14 1.32 18.71 31.08
N GLU A 15 0.67 18.01 30.16
CA GLU A 15 -0.29 16.95 30.47
C GLU A 15 0.42 15.59 30.41
N LYS A 16 0.40 14.88 31.54
CA LYS A 16 0.98 13.54 31.63
C LYS A 16 0.05 12.56 30.92
N VAL A 17 0.48 12.09 29.75
CA VAL A 17 -0.15 10.95 29.08
C VAL A 17 0.06 9.68 29.90
N GLY A 18 -1.04 9.01 30.27
CA GLY A 18 -1.02 7.75 31.00
C GLY A 18 -0.27 6.63 30.27
N PHE A 19 0.28 5.67 31.00
CA PHE A 19 1.09 4.59 30.42
C PHE A 19 0.28 3.69 29.48
N GLU A 20 -0.94 3.31 29.87
CA GLU A 20 -1.86 2.52 29.04
C GLU A 20 -2.17 3.21 27.70
N HIS A 21 -2.37 4.53 27.72
CA HIS A 21 -2.63 5.29 26.51
C HIS A 21 -1.43 5.29 25.56
N LYS A 22 -0.19 5.25 26.07
CA LYS A 22 1.01 5.10 25.25
C LYS A 22 1.05 3.73 24.58
N LEU A 23 0.76 2.66 25.33
CA LEU A 23 0.71 1.30 24.79
C LEU A 23 -0.37 1.16 23.71
N PHE A 24 -1.54 1.73 23.95
CA PHE A 24 -2.63 1.76 22.97
C PHE A 24 -2.24 2.46 21.66
N ILE A 25 -1.58 3.62 21.76
CA ILE A 25 -1.10 4.33 20.57
C ILE A 25 -0.04 3.50 19.83
N ILE A 26 0.90 2.87 20.55
CA ILE A 26 1.94 2.03 19.94
C ILE A 26 1.31 0.84 19.22
N ASP A 27 0.34 0.16 19.83
CA ASP A 27 -0.30 -1.01 19.24
C ASP A 27 -1.03 -0.67 17.93
N GLN A 28 -1.79 0.43 17.91
CA GLN A 28 -2.44 0.88 16.67
C GLN A 28 -1.46 1.23 15.55
N ILE A 29 -0.32 1.83 15.91
CA ILE A 29 0.74 2.15 14.93
C ILE A 29 1.38 0.87 14.42
N HIS A 30 1.70 -0.06 15.32
CA HIS A 30 2.37 -1.29 15.00
C HIS A 30 1.51 -2.22 14.13
N ASN A 31 0.21 -2.24 14.38
CA ASN A 31 -0.77 -2.98 13.58
C ASN A 31 -1.11 -2.27 12.26
N GLY A 32 -0.53 -1.11 11.98
CA GLY A 32 -0.72 -0.37 10.74
C GLY A 32 -2.09 0.31 10.61
N GLN A 33 -2.86 0.39 11.70
CA GLN A 33 -4.19 1.05 11.71
C GLN A 33 -4.06 2.56 11.55
N ILE A 34 -3.04 3.16 12.17
CA ILE A 34 -2.74 4.59 12.06
C ILE A 34 -1.25 4.81 11.82
N SER A 35 -0.92 5.84 11.02
CA SER A 35 0.47 6.28 10.88
C SER A 35 0.91 7.12 12.08
N ILE A 36 2.24 7.25 12.30
CA ILE A 36 2.79 8.16 13.33
C ILE A 36 2.32 9.61 13.11
N ASN A 37 2.22 10.04 11.85
CA ASN A 37 1.74 11.38 11.51
C ASN A 37 0.27 11.55 11.91
N HIS A 38 -0.56 10.55 11.59
CA HIS A 38 -1.97 10.57 11.95
C HIS A 38 -2.17 10.52 13.47
N ALA A 39 -1.43 9.66 14.17
CA ALA A 39 -1.45 9.60 15.63
C ALA A 39 -1.02 10.94 16.27
N SER A 40 -0.01 11.60 15.71
CA SER A 40 0.45 12.91 16.18
C SER A 40 -0.65 13.98 16.08
N GLN A 41 -1.37 14.01 14.96
CA GLN A 41 -2.51 14.93 14.76
C GLN A 41 -3.70 14.56 15.66
N LYS A 42 -4.06 13.27 15.72
CA LYS A 42 -5.22 12.75 16.45
C LYS A 42 -5.12 12.95 17.96
N TYR A 43 -3.95 12.67 18.54
CA TYR A 43 -3.74 12.72 19.99
C TYR A 43 -3.02 13.99 20.46
N GLY A 44 -2.63 14.89 19.55
CA GLY A 44 -1.91 16.12 19.88
C GLY A 44 -0.48 15.90 20.42
N ILE A 45 0.08 14.72 20.19
CA ILE A 45 1.40 14.31 20.70
C ILE A 45 2.44 14.51 19.61
N SER A 46 3.63 14.99 19.97
CA SER A 46 4.69 15.18 18.99
C SER A 46 5.15 13.84 18.38
N ARG A 47 5.49 13.84 17.08
CA ARG A 47 6.00 12.66 16.37
C ARG A 47 7.25 12.06 17.05
N SER A 48 8.12 12.92 17.59
CA SER A 48 9.32 12.49 18.32
C SER A 48 8.98 11.79 19.64
N SER A 49 7.97 12.25 20.38
CA SER A 49 7.49 11.55 21.58
C SER A 49 6.93 10.17 21.26
N ILE A 50 6.13 10.06 20.19
CA ILE A 50 5.57 8.78 19.73
C ILE A 50 6.71 7.83 19.32
N SER A 51 7.67 8.32 18.52
CA SER A 51 8.84 7.53 18.11
C SER A 51 9.67 7.05 19.30
N TYR A 52 9.87 7.91 20.31
CA TYR A 52 10.54 7.53 21.54
C TYR A 52 9.78 6.44 22.30
N TRP A 53 8.45 6.53 22.39
CA TRP A 53 7.63 5.51 23.05
C TRP A 53 7.68 4.17 22.32
N ILE A 54 7.61 4.16 20.99
CA ILE A 54 7.79 2.94 20.19
C ILE A 54 9.17 2.33 20.53
N LYS A 55 10.25 3.11 20.47
CA LYS A 55 11.60 2.59 20.77
C LYS A 55 11.72 2.04 22.20
N LYS A 56 11.03 2.65 23.18
CA LYS A 56 11.18 2.34 24.60
C LYS A 56 10.23 1.24 25.10
N TYR A 57 9.04 1.16 24.54
CA TYR A 57 7.95 0.33 25.06
C TYR A 57 7.45 -0.72 24.06
N SER A 58 7.95 -0.74 22.82
CA SER A 58 7.62 -1.84 21.90
C SER A 58 8.28 -3.14 22.34
N THR A 59 7.49 -4.21 22.35
CA THR A 59 7.98 -5.57 22.65
C THR A 59 8.73 -6.14 21.45
N LEU A 60 9.71 -7.03 21.70
CA LEU A 60 10.45 -7.72 20.63
C LEU A 60 9.52 -8.46 19.66
N GLU A 61 8.48 -9.10 20.18
CA GLU A 61 7.45 -9.79 19.38
C GLU A 61 6.69 -8.86 18.43
N GLN A 62 6.38 -7.65 18.87
CA GLN A 62 5.76 -6.63 18.02
C GLN A 62 6.71 -6.33 16.87
N ILE A 63 7.94 -5.90 17.17
CA ILE A 63 8.96 -5.57 16.14
C ILE A 63 9.12 -6.70 15.10
N ASN A 64 9.20 -7.96 15.55
CA ASN A 64 9.31 -9.12 14.67
C ASN A 64 8.07 -9.33 13.79
N THR A 65 6.87 -9.16 14.35
CA THR A 65 5.60 -9.27 13.62
C THR A 65 5.50 -8.19 12.53
N GLY A 66 5.94 -6.97 12.82
CA GLY A 66 5.95 -5.87 11.84
C GLY A 66 6.89 -6.16 10.65
N MET A 67 8.07 -6.73 10.91
CA MET A 67 9.00 -7.15 9.87
C MET A 67 8.43 -8.29 9.01
N ALA A 68 7.86 -9.32 9.63
CA ALA A 68 7.26 -10.46 8.93
C ALA A 68 6.13 -10.02 7.98
N LYS A 69 5.23 -9.13 8.43
CA LYS A 69 4.17 -8.56 7.59
C LYS A 69 4.72 -7.81 6.38
N LYS A 70 5.82 -7.06 6.56
CA LYS A 70 6.46 -6.32 5.47
C LYS A 70 7.05 -7.25 4.41
N ASP A 71 7.65 -8.35 4.84
CA ASP A 71 8.22 -9.36 3.93
C ASP A 71 7.12 -10.10 3.17
N GLU A 72 6.01 -10.43 3.83
CA GLU A 72 4.84 -11.03 3.17
C GLU A 72 4.23 -10.08 2.13
N ILE A 73 4.07 -8.80 2.45
CA ILE A 73 3.63 -7.78 1.49
C ILE A 73 4.58 -7.72 0.27
N LYS A 74 5.89 -7.82 0.49
CA LYS A 74 6.87 -7.84 -0.60
C LYS A 74 6.67 -9.06 -1.50
N LYS A 75 6.57 -10.26 -0.92
CA LYS A 75 6.34 -11.51 -1.66
C LYS A 75 5.03 -11.49 -2.45
N LEU A 76 3.95 -10.97 -1.85
CA LEU A 76 2.66 -10.87 -2.53
C LEU A 76 2.72 -9.92 -3.73
N LYS A 77 3.45 -8.80 -3.63
CA LYS A 77 3.65 -7.87 -4.75
C LYS A 77 4.45 -8.49 -5.89
N GLU A 78 5.53 -9.20 -5.56
CA GLU A 78 6.34 -9.92 -6.56
C GLU A 78 5.50 -10.98 -7.30
N LYS A 79 4.70 -11.75 -6.56
CA LYS A 79 3.78 -12.73 -7.14
C LYS A 79 2.69 -12.10 -8.02
N ILE A 80 2.15 -10.94 -7.65
CA ILE A 80 1.19 -10.22 -8.49
C ILE A 80 1.84 -9.80 -9.82
N ALA A 81 3.04 -9.22 -9.78
CA ALA A 81 3.75 -8.80 -10.99
C ALA A 81 4.07 -10.00 -11.91
N GLU A 82 4.47 -11.14 -11.35
CA GLU A 82 4.69 -12.37 -12.11
C GLU A 82 3.39 -12.88 -12.76
N LEU A 83 2.29 -12.89 -12.02
CA LEU A 83 0.98 -13.31 -12.54
C LEU A 83 0.46 -12.35 -13.62
N GLU A 84 0.68 -11.04 -13.48
CA GLU A 84 0.32 -10.04 -14.49
C GLU A 84 1.09 -10.27 -15.79
N PHE A 85 2.39 -10.58 -15.72
CA PHE A 85 3.18 -10.92 -16.90
C PHE A 85 2.69 -12.21 -17.58
N VAL A 86 2.46 -13.27 -16.81
CA VAL A 86 1.94 -14.54 -17.35
C VAL A 86 0.57 -14.34 -18.00
N LYS A 87 -0.31 -13.55 -17.37
CA LYS A 87 -1.62 -13.19 -17.92
C LYS A 87 -1.46 -12.47 -19.26
N ASP A 88 -0.61 -11.45 -19.34
CA ASP A 88 -0.41 -10.65 -20.55
C ASP A 88 0.09 -11.51 -21.72
N PHE A 89 1.06 -12.38 -21.45
CA PHE A 89 1.58 -13.36 -22.40
C PHE A 89 0.52 -14.38 -22.83
N GLN A 90 -0.30 -14.91 -21.91
CA GLN A 90 -1.40 -15.81 -22.26
C GLN A 90 -2.44 -15.13 -23.15
N GLN A 91 -2.77 -13.87 -22.89
CA GLN A 91 -3.70 -13.11 -23.73
C GLN A 91 -3.17 -12.91 -25.15
N ASP A 92 -1.86 -12.71 -25.30
CA ASP A 92 -1.20 -12.63 -26.61
C ASP A 92 -1.31 -13.94 -27.39
N VAL A 93 -0.99 -15.06 -26.74
CA VAL A 93 -1.11 -16.39 -27.34
C VAL A 93 -2.56 -16.70 -27.73
N ILE A 94 -3.53 -16.33 -26.89
CA ILE A 94 -4.95 -16.53 -27.18
C ILE A 94 -5.36 -15.68 -28.38
N ALA A 95 -4.99 -14.40 -28.43
CA ALA A 95 -5.32 -13.52 -29.55
C ALA A 95 -4.79 -14.07 -30.89
N ASP A 96 -3.54 -14.56 -30.92
CA ASP A 96 -2.96 -15.20 -32.10
C ASP A 96 -3.68 -16.49 -32.48
N MET A 97 -4.00 -17.33 -31.49
CA MET A 97 -4.74 -18.56 -31.72
C MET A 97 -6.14 -18.29 -32.29
N GLU A 98 -6.86 -17.29 -31.78
CA GLU A 98 -8.18 -16.91 -32.30
C GLU A 98 -8.07 -16.39 -33.74
N LEU A 99 -7.01 -15.65 -34.07
CA LEU A 99 -6.76 -15.18 -35.45
C LEU A 99 -6.51 -16.35 -36.41
N ILE A 100 -5.67 -17.31 -36.01
CA ILE A 100 -5.31 -18.46 -36.84
C ILE A 100 -6.52 -19.38 -37.06
N THR A 101 -7.29 -19.63 -36.01
CA THR A 101 -8.39 -20.61 -36.03
C THR A 101 -9.73 -19.99 -36.46
N GLY A 102 -9.89 -18.67 -36.33
CA GLY A 102 -11.14 -17.96 -36.56
C GLY A 102 -12.21 -18.19 -35.49
N VAL A 103 -11.85 -18.80 -34.35
CA VAL A 103 -12.80 -19.15 -33.28
C VAL A 103 -12.62 -18.21 -32.09
N ASP A 104 -13.66 -17.42 -31.78
CA ASP A 104 -13.71 -16.57 -30.60
C ASP A 104 -14.06 -17.37 -29.34
N MET A 105 -13.03 -17.92 -28.68
CA MET A 105 -13.15 -18.72 -27.46
C MET A 105 -13.15 -17.87 -26.19
N ALA A 106 -12.44 -16.74 -26.19
CA ALA A 106 -12.31 -15.86 -25.03
C ALA A 106 -13.68 -15.33 -24.57
N LYS A 107 -14.52 -14.89 -25.51
CA LYS A 107 -15.88 -14.37 -25.22
C LYS A 107 -16.81 -15.39 -24.58
N LYS A 108 -16.60 -16.69 -24.84
CA LYS A 108 -17.46 -17.77 -24.33
C LYS A 108 -17.02 -18.29 -22.95
N SER A 109 -15.72 -18.23 -22.69
CA SER A 109 -15.10 -18.93 -21.55
C SER A 109 -14.58 -17.99 -20.46
N LEU A 110 -14.34 -16.71 -20.78
CA LEU A 110 -13.74 -15.76 -19.85
C LEU A 110 -14.72 -14.68 -19.38
N PRO A 111 -14.49 -14.10 -18.19
CA PRO A 111 -15.20 -12.90 -17.74
C PRO A 111 -15.08 -11.78 -18.78
N LYS A 112 -16.14 -10.98 -18.89
CA LYS A 112 -16.26 -9.90 -19.89
C LYS A 112 -15.02 -8.99 -19.96
N THR A 113 -14.48 -8.59 -18.81
CA THR A 113 -13.29 -7.74 -18.74
C THR A 113 -12.07 -8.35 -19.44
N LEU A 114 -11.82 -9.65 -19.24
CA LEU A 114 -10.69 -10.35 -19.85
C LEU A 114 -10.92 -10.65 -21.33
N ALA A 115 -12.16 -10.95 -21.71
CA ALA A 115 -12.54 -11.16 -23.10
C ALA A 115 -12.36 -9.87 -23.92
N ASP A 116 -12.79 -8.73 -23.38
CA ASP A 116 -12.66 -7.42 -24.02
C ASP A 116 -11.17 -7.01 -24.18
N GLU A 117 -10.32 -7.32 -23.18
CA GLU A 117 -8.86 -7.12 -23.26
C GLU A 117 -8.21 -7.93 -24.39
N ILE A 118 -8.58 -9.21 -24.53
CA ILE A 118 -8.08 -10.09 -25.60
C ILE A 118 -8.57 -9.63 -26.97
N GLU A 119 -9.85 -9.25 -27.09
CA GLU A 119 -10.39 -8.75 -28.35
C GLU A 119 -9.66 -7.48 -28.80
N LYS A 120 -9.33 -6.57 -27.87
CA LYS A 120 -8.53 -5.40 -28.18
C LYS A 120 -7.14 -5.78 -28.72
N LYS A 121 -6.42 -6.69 -28.04
CA LYS A 121 -5.11 -7.20 -28.51
C LYS A 121 -5.21 -7.80 -29.91
N LYS A 122 -6.28 -8.57 -30.18
CA LYS A 122 -6.55 -9.15 -31.50
C LYS A 122 -6.73 -8.07 -32.58
N GLN A 123 -7.52 -7.04 -32.31
CA GLN A 123 -7.74 -5.93 -33.24
C GLN A 123 -6.46 -5.14 -33.52
N ASP A 124 -5.61 -4.94 -32.51
CA ASP A 124 -4.36 -4.21 -32.69
C ASP A 124 -3.36 -5.00 -33.57
N ARG A 125 -3.28 -6.33 -33.41
CA ARG A 125 -2.49 -7.22 -34.30
C ARG A 125 -2.97 -7.22 -35.74
N LEU A 126 -4.28 -7.11 -35.97
CA LEU A 126 -4.83 -7.00 -37.34
C LEU A 126 -4.42 -5.68 -38.02
N LYS A 127 -4.30 -4.59 -37.26
CA LYS A 127 -3.86 -3.28 -37.78
C LYS A 127 -2.37 -3.24 -38.10
N GLU A 128 -1.55 -3.98 -37.37
CA GLU A 128 -0.10 -4.04 -37.59
C GLU A 128 0.28 -4.87 -38.82
N ASN A 129 -0.57 -5.83 -39.23
CA ASN A 129 -0.32 -6.73 -40.35
C ASN A 129 -0.96 -6.28 -41.69
N GLY A 130 -1.65 -5.14 -41.73
CA GLY A 130 -2.30 -4.56 -42.92
C GLY A 130 -1.56 -3.33 -43.44
#